data_AF-A0A7R6VLU7-F1
#
_entry.id   AF-A0A7R6VLU7-F1
#
_cell.length_a   1.000
_cell.length_b   1.000
_cell.length_c   1.000
_cell.angle_alpha   90.00
_cell.angle_beta   90.00
_cell.angle_gamma   90.00
#
_symmetry.space_group_name_H-M   'P 1'
#
loop_
_entity.id
_entity.type
_entity.pdbx_description
1 polymer ?
#
loop_
_entity_poly.entity_id
_entity_poly.type
_entity_poly.pdbx_seq_one_letter_code
_entity_poly.pdbx_strand_id
1 'polypeptide(L)'
;MKIGVMSGVEAHLLKIAFDTFKEGTLCSDAELEMIIQPIIAKCRICKKKSRFEKNEIFYECKHCGDVDLDIVDGEDMILMRLDMK
;
A
#
# COMPACT_ATOMS: atom_id res chain seq x y z
N MET A 1 0.17 1.67 -9.65
CA MET A 1 -0.82 1.26 -8.62
C MET A 1 -0.20 1.37 -7.23
N LYS A 2 -0.97 1.67 -6.19
CA LYS A 2 -0.52 1.72 -4.80
C LYS A 2 -1.24 0.64 -4.00
N ILE A 3 -0.50 -0.17 -3.24
CA ILE A 3 -1.02 -1.32 -2.49
C ILE A 3 -0.58 -1.18 -1.04
N GLY A 4 -1.54 -0.99 -0.13
CA GLY A 4 -1.31 -0.99 1.29
C GLY A 4 -0.93 -2.37 1.83
N VAL A 5 0.04 -2.44 2.73
CA VAL A 5 0.45 -3.72 3.36
C VAL A 5 -0.67 -4.39 4.19
N MET A 6 -1.70 -3.64 4.59
CA MET A 6 -2.90 -4.14 5.27
C MET A 6 -4.12 -4.32 4.34
N SER A 7 -3.97 -4.08 3.03
CA SER A 7 -5.07 -4.21 2.06
C SER A 7 -5.55 -5.65 1.81
N GLY A 8 -4.85 -6.64 2.35
CA GLY A 8 -5.11 -8.06 2.09
C GLY A 8 -4.70 -8.53 0.69
N VAL A 9 -4.12 -7.65 -0.13
CA VAL A 9 -3.66 -7.96 -1.48
C VAL A 9 -2.24 -8.50 -1.47
N GLU A 10 -2.07 -9.72 -2.01
CA GLU A 10 -0.76 -10.29 -2.28
C GLU A 10 -0.21 -9.80 -3.63
N ALA A 11 0.66 -8.78 -3.58
CA ALA A 11 1.15 -8.06 -4.76
C ALA A 11 1.78 -8.97 -5.82
N HIS A 12 2.46 -10.04 -5.40
CA HIS A 12 3.05 -11.01 -6.32
C HIS A 12 1.99 -11.77 -7.13
N LEU A 13 0.92 -12.22 -6.49
CA LEU A 13 -0.19 -12.91 -7.17
C LEU A 13 -0.94 -11.97 -8.10
N LEU A 14 -1.10 -10.70 -7.70
CA LEU A 14 -1.71 -9.68 -8.54
C LEU A 14 -0.90 -9.41 -9.81
N LYS A 15 0.44 -9.37 -9.69
CA LYS A 15 1.33 -9.21 -10.85
C LYS A 15 1.22 -10.39 -11.81
N ILE A 16 1.24 -11.61 -11.30
CA ILE A 16 1.04 -12.82 -12.12
C ILE A 16 -0.30 -12.75 -12.85
N ALA A 17 -1.39 -12.47 -12.13
CA ALA A 17 -2.72 -12.37 -12.73
C ALA A 17 -2.76 -11.30 -13.83
N PHE A 18 -2.20 -10.11 -13.56
CA PHE A 18 -2.13 -9.05 -14.57
C PHE A 18 -1.36 -9.49 -15.82
N ASP A 19 -0.20 -10.10 -15.65
CA ASP A 19 0.64 -10.55 -16.76
C ASP A 19 -0.02 -11.71 -17.54
N THR A 20 -0.71 -12.63 -16.88
CA THR A 20 -1.47 -13.71 -17.54
C THR A 20 -2.66 -13.17 -18.33
N PHE A 21 -3.43 -12.23 -17.78
CA PHE A 21 -4.66 -11.76 -18.44
C PHE A 21 -4.40 -10.76 -19.57
N LYS A 22 -3.24 -10.11 -19.61
CA LYS A 22 -2.90 -9.18 -20.72
C LYS A 22 -2.39 -9.90 -21.97
N GLU A 23 -1.91 -11.13 -21.86
CA GLU A 23 -1.39 -11.91 -23.00
C GLU A 23 -2.43 -12.08 -24.10
N GLY A 24 -2.05 -11.83 -25.36
CA GLY A 24 -2.94 -11.98 -26.51
C GLY A 24 -4.02 -10.89 -26.63
N THR A 25 -3.97 -9.85 -25.78
CA THR A 25 -4.88 -8.69 -25.85
C THR A 25 -4.20 -7.47 -26.47
N LEU A 26 -4.95 -6.40 -26.73
CA LEU A 26 -4.40 -5.09 -27.10
C LEU A 26 -3.38 -4.56 -26.05
N CYS A 27 -3.50 -5.01 -24.81
CA CYS A 27 -2.65 -4.61 -23.70
C CYS A 27 -1.42 -5.52 -23.52
N SER A 28 -1.04 -6.35 -24.50
CA SER A 28 0.07 -7.31 -24.37
C SER A 28 1.40 -6.68 -23.95
N ASP A 29 1.62 -5.39 -24.24
CA ASP A 29 2.82 -4.63 -23.83
C ASP A 29 2.60 -3.71 -22.62
N ALA A 30 1.43 -3.75 -21.97
CA ALA A 30 1.13 -2.90 -20.83
C ALA A 30 1.99 -3.24 -19.60
N GLU A 31 2.52 -2.24 -18.91
CA GLU A 31 3.32 -2.44 -17.71
C GLU A 31 2.49 -2.15 -16.45
N LEU A 32 2.71 -2.94 -15.39
CA LEU A 32 2.11 -2.72 -14.09
C LEU A 32 3.20 -2.35 -13.08
N GLU A 33 3.27 -1.07 -12.76
CA GLU A 33 4.09 -0.56 -11.66
C GLU A 33 3.29 -0.57 -10.35
N MET A 34 3.90 -1.09 -9.28
CA MET A 34 3.28 -1.20 -7.96
C MET A 34 4.12 -0.50 -6.91
N ILE A 35 3.47 0.32 -6.08
CA ILE A 35 4.05 0.97 -4.91
C ILE A 35 3.48 0.27 -3.68
N ILE A 36 4.33 -0.44 -2.96
CA ILE A 36 3.95 -1.07 -1.69
C ILE A 36 3.97 0.00 -0.59
N GLN A 37 2.80 0.31 -0.06
CA GLN A 37 2.60 1.37 0.92
C GLN A 37 2.66 0.79 2.34
N PRO A 38 3.65 1.22 3.17
CA PRO A 38 3.69 0.90 4.58
C PRO A 38 2.54 1.57 5.34
N ILE A 39 2.29 1.11 6.56
CA ILE A 39 1.25 1.69 7.42
C ILE A 39 1.71 3.08 7.85
N ILE A 40 0.88 4.08 7.62
CA ILE A 40 1.07 5.42 8.19
C ILE A 40 -0.05 5.63 9.19
N ALA A 41 0.31 5.85 10.46
CA ALA A 41 -0.65 6.20 11.48
C ALA A 41 -0.39 7.61 12.01
N LYS A 42 -1.46 8.33 12.33
CA LYS A 42 -1.43 9.65 12.95
C LYS A 42 -1.82 9.51 14.42
N CYS A 43 -0.93 9.92 15.32
CA CYS A 43 -1.23 9.92 16.74
C CYS A 43 -2.33 10.94 17.06
N ARG A 44 -3.34 10.55 17.83
CA ARG A 44 -4.41 11.45 18.25
C ARG A 44 -3.95 12.48 19.28
N ILE A 45 -2.88 12.17 20.02
CA ILE A 45 -2.31 13.05 21.06
C ILE A 45 -1.36 14.08 20.46
N CYS A 46 -0.21 13.67 19.92
CA CYS A 46 0.80 14.61 19.41
C CYS A 46 0.55 15.07 17.96
N LYS A 47 -0.47 14.51 17.28
CA LYS A 47 -0.85 14.81 15.88
C LYS A 47 0.22 14.51 14.82
N LYS A 48 1.37 13.98 15.20
CA LYS A 48 2.45 13.57 14.28
C LYS A 48 2.13 12.23 13.64
N LYS A 49 2.71 12.01 12.46
CA LYS A 49 2.62 10.75 11.73
C LYS A 49 3.80 9.85 12.07
N SER A 50 3.52 8.56 12.16
CA SER A 50 4.48 7.48 12.35
C SER A 50 4.31 6.47 11.22
N ARG A 51 5.41 5.98 10.68
CA ARG A 51 5.46 4.94 9.66
C ARG A 51 5.79 3.61 10.34
N PHE A 52 5.04 2.57 10.00
CA PHE A 52 5.23 1.21 10.49
C PHE A 52 5.35 0.24 9.30
N GLU A 53 6.32 -0.66 9.38
CA GLU A 53 6.47 -1.75 8.41
C GLU A 53 5.53 -2.92 8.77
N LYS A 54 5.17 -3.76 7.79
CA LYS A 54 4.22 -4.89 7.96
C LYS A 54 4.57 -5.83 9.12
N ASN A 55 5.86 -5.94 9.46
CA ASN A 55 6.36 -6.86 10.47
C ASN A 55 6.48 -6.23 11.87
N GLU A 56 6.11 -4.96 12.03
CA GLU A 56 6.07 -4.32 13.35
C GLU A 56 4.87 -4.86 14.14
N ILE A 57 5.15 -5.42 15.33
CA ILE A 57 4.13 -6.02 16.22
C ILE A 57 3.53 -4.96 17.15
N PHE A 58 4.29 -3.91 17.46
CA PHE A 58 3.90 -2.84 18.38
C PHE A 58 3.68 -1.54 17.62
N TYR A 59 2.45 -1.05 17.63
CA TYR A 59 2.07 0.22 17.02
C TYR A 59 1.99 1.30 18.08
N GLU A 60 3.13 1.95 18.35
CA GLU A 60 3.21 3.12 19.23
C GLU A 60 3.72 4.35 18.48
N CYS A 61 3.28 5.52 18.90
CA CYS A 61 3.74 6.76 18.29
C CYS A 61 5.24 6.95 18.53
N LYS A 62 6.03 6.91 17.46
CA LYS A 62 7.49 7.15 17.46
C LYS A 62 7.94 8.54 17.96
N HIS A 63 6.99 9.41 18.36
CA HIS A 63 7.27 10.77 18.85
C HIS A 63 6.91 10.99 20.32
N CYS A 64 5.91 10.28 20.84
CA CYS A 64 5.44 10.48 22.22
C CYS A 64 5.16 9.18 22.98
N GLY A 65 5.29 8.01 22.35
CA GLY A 65 5.06 6.70 22.95
C GLY A 65 3.58 6.34 23.16
N ASP A 66 2.65 7.18 22.72
CA ASP A 66 1.21 6.91 22.88
C ASP A 66 0.70 5.91 21.82
N VAL A 67 -0.27 5.07 22.20
CA VAL A 67 -0.85 4.01 21.37
C VAL A 67 -2.17 4.41 20.70
N ASP A 68 -2.72 5.58 21.04
CA ASP A 68 -3.90 6.13 20.39
C ASP A 68 -3.53 6.68 18.99
N LEU A 69 -3.56 5.77 18.03
CA LEU A 69 -3.17 5.97 16.64
C LEU A 69 -4.38 5.80 15.72
N ASP A 70 -4.46 6.66 14.71
CA ASP A 70 -5.42 6.57 13.62
C ASP A 70 -4.69 6.17 12.34
N ILE A 71 -5.05 5.05 11.71
CA ILE A 71 -4.42 4.63 10.45
C ILE A 71 -4.94 5.56 9.35
N VAL A 72 -4.01 6.17 8.61
CA VAL A 72 -4.33 7.15 7.55
C VAL A 72 -3.83 6.72 6.18
N ASP A 73 -3.04 5.64 6.10
CA ASP A 73 -2.54 5.08 4.85
C ASP A 73 -2.03 3.65 5.08
N GLY A 74 -2.07 2.82 4.03
CA GLY A 74 -1.57 1.44 4.07
C GLY A 74 -2.66 0.36 4.20
N GLU A 75 -3.94 0.72 4.20
CA GLU A 75 -5.08 -0.22 4.23
C GLU A 75 -5.72 -0.44 2.86
N ASP A 76 -5.50 0.47 1.90
CA ASP A 76 -6.19 0.44 0.61
C ASP A 76 -5.31 -0.02 -0.56
N MET A 77 -5.97 -0.48 -1.63
CA MET A 77 -5.38 -0.62 -2.96
C MET A 77 -6.00 0.43 -3.90
N ILE A 78 -5.16 1.25 -4.53
CA ILE A 78 -5.61 2.38 -5.36
C ILE A 78 -4.87 2.42 -6.70
N LEU A 79 -5.62 2.56 -7.80
CA LEU A 79 -5.06 2.88 -9.12
C LEU A 79 -4.64 4.35 -9.16
N MET A 80 -3.34 4.59 -9.06
CA MET A 80 -2.78 5.95 -8.99
C MET A 80 -2.76 6.67 -10.34
N ARG A 81 -2.47 5.94 -11.42
CA ARG A 81 -2.27 6.47 -12.77
C ARG A 81 -2.50 5.37 -13.79
N LEU A 82 -3.00 5.78 -14.95
CA LEU A 82 -3.07 5.00 -16.17
C LEU A 82 -2.54 5.88 -17.31
N ASP A 83 -1.58 5.35 -18.07
CA ASP A 83 -1.03 6.01 -19.25
C ASP A 83 -1.35 5.15 -20.48
N MET A 84 -1.74 5.79 -21.58
CA MET A 84 -2.07 5.15 -22.86
C MET A 84 -1.21 5.75 -23.96
N LYS A 85 -0.72 4.92 -24.88
CA LYS A 85 0.05 5.35 -26.05
C LYS A 85 -0.86 5.64 -27.23
#